data_AF-A0A3D5VKJ5-F1
#
_entry.id   AF-A0A3D5VKJ5-F1
#
_cell.length_a   1.000
_cell.length_b   1.000
_cell.length_c   1.000
_cell.angle_alpha   90.00
_cell.angle_beta   90.00
_cell.angle_gamma   90.00
#
_symmetry.space_group_name_H-M   'P 1'
#
loop_
_entity.id
_entity.type
_entity.pdbx_description
1 polymer ?
#
loop_
_entity_poly.entity_id
_entity_poly.type
_entity_poly.pdbx_seq_one_letter_code
_entity_poly.pdbx_strand_id
1 'polypeptide(L)'
;PGDRSDEDIIETGRLCGSRLDMIYVKEDSDLRGRCPGQVAGLLVQGIKSSGSRPQVKVINDELEALKAAINSHLPGDLIAMFYENIEPVQQYIKILGSQ
;
A
#
# COMPACT_ATOMS: atom_id res chain seq x y z
N PRO A 1 3.25 9.09 -7.19
CA PRO A 1 4.43 8.48 -7.82
C PRO A 1 5.55 9.48 -8.20
N GLY A 2 5.59 10.02 -9.42
CA GLY A 2 6.71 10.81 -9.95
C GLY A 2 6.84 12.25 -9.44
N ASP A 3 5.72 12.93 -9.18
CA ASP A 3 5.71 14.33 -8.71
C ASP A 3 6.03 14.48 -7.21
N ARG A 4 6.64 13.47 -6.60
CA ARG A 4 7.04 13.44 -5.19
C ARG A 4 8.54 13.20 -5.14
N SER A 5 9.20 13.86 -4.20
CA SER A 5 10.62 13.64 -3.94
C SER A 5 10.85 12.23 -3.39
N ASP A 6 12.07 11.71 -3.51
CA ASP A 6 12.43 10.42 -2.90
C ASP A 6 12.27 10.50 -1.38
N GLU A 7 12.64 11.64 -0.80
CA GLU A 7 12.56 11.92 0.63
C GLU A 7 11.12 11.85 1.16
N ASP A 8 10.15 12.43 0.44
CA ASP A 8 8.73 12.39 0.84
C ASP A 8 8.17 10.95 0.81
N ILE A 9 8.59 10.15 -0.17
CA ILE A 9 8.15 8.76 -0.31
C ILE A 9 8.76 7.91 0.84
N ILE A 10 10.05 8.10 1.13
CA ILE A 10 10.72 7.42 2.24
C ILE A 10 10.09 7.83 3.58
N GLU A 11 9.81 9.13 3.79
CA GLU A 11 9.19 9.62 5.02
C GLU A 11 7.77 9.05 5.19
N THR A 12 6.99 8.97 4.11
CA THR A 12 5.68 8.30 4.12
C THR A 12 5.79 6.84 4.56
N GLY A 13 6.75 6.10 3.99
CA GLY A 13 7.04 4.73 4.38
C GLY A 13 7.41 4.63 5.87
N ARG A 14 8.24 5.54 6.37
CA ARG A 14 8.67 5.58 7.77
C ARG A 14 7.51 5.82 8.72
N LEU A 15 6.63 6.77 8.40
CA LEU A 15 5.43 7.07 9.18
C LEU A 15 4.49 5.87 9.25
N CYS A 16 4.21 5.22 8.11
CA CYS A 16 3.42 3.99 8.05
C CYS A 16 4.06 2.87 8.88
N GLY A 17 5.37 2.64 8.70
CA GLY A 17 6.11 1.60 9.41
C GLY A 17 6.07 1.76 10.94
N SER A 18 6.02 3.00 11.43
CA SER A 18 5.96 3.30 12.87
C SER A 18 4.59 3.11 13.52
N ARG A 19 3.50 2.98 12.72
CA ARG A 19 2.11 3.09 13.21
C ARG A 19 1.20 1.94 12.83
N LEU A 20 1.55 1.15 11.82
CA LEU A 20 0.72 0.06 11.30
C LEU A 20 1.36 -1.28 11.61
N ASP A 21 0.54 -2.31 11.81
CA ASP A 21 1.02 -3.68 12.09
C ASP A 21 1.30 -4.48 10.81
N MET A 22 0.46 -4.28 9.79
CA MET A 22 0.52 -4.95 8.49
C MET A 22 0.45 -3.91 7.37
N ILE A 23 1.40 -3.98 6.42
CA ILE A 23 1.51 -3.03 5.32
C ILE A 23 1.60 -3.79 3.99
N TYR A 24 0.74 -3.42 3.05
CA TYR A 24 0.76 -3.88 1.67
C TYR A 24 1.23 -2.72 0.79
N VAL A 25 2.41 -2.86 0.18
CA VAL A 25 2.99 -1.85 -0.69
C VAL A 25 2.58 -2.17 -2.12
N LYS A 26 1.77 -1.29 -2.70
CA LYS A 26 1.37 -1.30 -4.12
C LYS A 26 2.06 -0.16 -4.87
N GLU A 27 1.98 -0.20 -6.20
CA GLU A 27 2.45 0.90 -7.05
C GLU A 27 1.28 1.42 -7.89
N ASP A 28 1.31 2.72 -8.20
CA ASP A 28 0.35 3.30 -9.14
C ASP A 28 0.66 2.78 -10.56
N SER A 29 -0.37 2.58 -11.37
CA SER A 29 -0.24 2.24 -12.79
C SER A 29 0.37 3.41 -13.56
N ASP A 30 0.01 4.65 -13.22
CA ASP A 30 0.69 5.85 -13.68
C ASP A 30 1.95 6.15 -12.85
N LEU A 31 3.11 5.80 -13.40
CA LEU A 31 4.41 5.98 -12.73
C LEU A 31 4.94 7.42 -12.79
N ARG A 32 4.36 8.30 -13.60
CA ARG A 32 4.79 9.70 -13.81
C ARG A 32 6.31 9.86 -13.98
N GLY A 33 6.89 9.03 -14.86
CA GLY A 33 8.30 9.10 -15.24
C GLY A 33 9.28 8.40 -14.30
N ARG A 34 8.82 7.79 -13.20
CA ARG A 34 9.65 6.87 -12.40
C ARG A 34 9.71 5.47 -13.03
N CYS A 35 10.75 4.72 -12.70
CA CYS A 35 10.84 3.32 -13.11
C CYS A 35 9.88 2.43 -12.31
N PRO A 36 9.33 1.36 -12.91
CA PRO A 36 8.55 0.37 -12.17
C PRO A 36 9.33 -0.18 -10.97
N GLY A 37 8.66 -0.29 -9.83
CA GLY A 37 9.19 -0.75 -8.55
C GLY A 37 9.96 0.32 -7.77
N GLN A 38 10.23 1.48 -8.35
CA GLN A 38 11.02 2.52 -7.68
C GLN A 38 10.27 3.12 -6.49
N VAL A 39 8.97 3.43 -6.65
CA VAL A 39 8.18 4.02 -5.55
C VAL A 39 7.97 2.99 -4.45
N ALA A 40 7.64 1.75 -4.83
CA ALA A 40 7.50 0.65 -3.88
C ALA A 40 8.81 0.41 -3.08
N GLY A 41 9.96 0.46 -3.76
CA GLY A 41 11.27 0.33 -3.12
C GLY A 41 11.54 1.42 -2.09
N LEU A 42 11.25 2.69 -2.42
CA LEU A 42 11.42 3.83 -1.52
C LEU A 42 10.47 3.74 -0.31
N LEU A 43 9.21 3.34 -0.50
CA LEU A 43 8.28 3.10 0.60
C LEU A 43 8.80 2.00 1.53
N VAL A 44 9.27 0.89 0.99
CA VAL A 44 9.84 -0.22 1.78
C VAL A 44 11.09 0.23 2.53
N GLN A 45 11.94 1.06 1.92
CA GLN A 45 13.09 1.65 2.59
C GLN A 45 12.66 2.49 3.81
N GLY A 46 11.66 3.35 3.63
CA GLY A 46 11.06 4.12 4.73
C GLY A 46 10.51 3.23 5.84
N ILE A 47 9.71 2.22 5.49
CA ILE A 47 9.11 1.31 6.46
C ILE A 47 10.21 0.63 7.30
N LYS A 48 11.27 0.14 6.65
CA LYS A 48 12.41 -0.51 7.33
C LYS A 48 13.20 0.45 8.23
N SER A 49 13.20 1.75 7.95
CA SER A 49 13.89 2.75 8.78
C SER A 49 13.07 3.24 9.98
N SER A 50 11.80 2.80 10.11
CA SER A 50 10.88 3.26 11.17
C SER A 50 11.25 2.81 12.59
N GLY A 51 12.17 1.86 12.75
CA GLY A 51 12.53 1.27 14.05
C GLY A 51 11.54 0.21 14.55
N SER A 52 10.32 0.19 14.00
CA SER A 52 9.33 -0.88 14.17
C SER A 52 9.57 -2.01 13.16
N ARG A 53 8.93 -3.16 13.39
CA ARG A 53 9.00 -4.33 12.50
C ARG A 53 7.59 -4.79 12.09
N PRO A 54 6.82 -3.96 11.36
CA PRO A 54 5.55 -4.39 10.82
C PRO A 54 5.75 -5.51 9.80
N GLN A 55 4.71 -6.31 9.57
CA GLN A 55 4.69 -7.24 8.45
C GLN A 55 4.50 -6.45 7.16
N VAL A 56 5.36 -6.68 6.16
CA VAL A 56 5.33 -5.97 4.88
C VAL A 56 5.23 -6.96 3.74
N LYS A 57 4.25 -6.75 2.84
CA LYS A 57 4.13 -7.46 1.57
C LYS A 57 4.15 -6.45 0.43
N VAL A 58 4.95 -6.71 -0.60
CA VAL A 58 4.97 -5.90 -1.82
C VAL A 58 4.12 -6.61 -2.86
N ILE A 59 3.01 -5.99 -3.26
CA ILE A 59 2.09 -6.49 -4.28
C ILE A 59 1.77 -5.28 -5.15
N ASN A 60 2.44 -5.18 -6.30
CA ASN A 60 2.39 -3.97 -7.12
C ASN A 60 0.98 -3.66 -7.64
N ASP A 61 0.21 -4.71 -7.97
CA ASP A 61 -1.17 -4.56 -8.44
C ASP A 61 -2.10 -4.11 -7.30
N GLU A 62 -2.86 -3.05 -7.56
CA GLU A 62 -3.73 -2.39 -6.59
C GLU A 62 -4.85 -3.33 -6.06
N LEU A 63 -5.49 -4.07 -6.96
CA LEU A 63 -6.63 -4.90 -6.60
C LEU A 63 -6.16 -6.18 -5.91
N GLU A 64 -5.05 -6.76 -6.35
CA GLU A 64 -4.44 -7.92 -5.68
C GLU A 64 -3.89 -7.55 -4.29
N ALA A 65 -3.37 -6.34 -4.09
CA ALA A 65 -2.97 -5.86 -2.77
C ALA A 65 -4.17 -5.76 -1.81
N LEU A 66 -5.29 -5.19 -2.28
CA LEU A 66 -6.53 -5.11 -1.51
C LEU A 66 -7.09 -6.51 -1.17
N LYS A 67 -7.16 -7.41 -2.16
CA LYS A 67 -7.56 -8.81 -1.96
C LYS A 67 -6.70 -9.48 -0.91
N ALA A 68 -5.37 -9.31 -0.97
CA ALA A 68 -4.46 -9.90 0.00
C ALA A 68 -4.64 -9.34 1.41
N ALA A 69 -4.97 -8.05 1.55
CA ALA A 69 -5.30 -7.42 2.82
C ALA A 69 -6.60 -7.99 3.41
N ILE A 70 -7.66 -8.02 2.61
CA ILE A 70 -8.95 -8.59 3.02
C ILE A 70 -8.85 -10.08 3.31
N ASN A 71 -8.08 -10.87 2.55
CA ASN A 71 -7.97 -12.30 2.84
C ASN A 71 -7.15 -12.61 4.11
N SER A 72 -6.36 -11.65 4.60
CA SER A 72 -5.51 -11.83 5.78
C SER A 72 -6.07 -11.18 7.04
N HIS A 73 -7.15 -10.39 6.94
CA HIS A 73 -7.69 -9.64 8.07
C HIS A 73 -8.36 -10.55 9.11
N LEU A 74 -8.38 -10.06 10.34
CA LEU A 74 -9.15 -10.63 11.44
C LEU A 74 -10.40 -9.76 11.72
N PRO A 75 -11.46 -10.34 12.29
CA PRO A 75 -12.61 -9.56 12.75
C PRO A 75 -12.18 -8.45 13.71
N GLY A 76 -12.53 -7.21 13.38
CA GLY A 76 -12.17 -6.01 14.15
C GLY A 76 -10.98 -5.22 13.58
N ASP A 77 -10.27 -5.76 12.59
CA ASP A 77 -9.19 -5.03 11.91
C ASP A 77 -9.73 -3.86 11.07
N LEU A 78 -8.95 -2.77 11.01
CA LEU A 78 -9.18 -1.64 10.12
C LEU A 78 -8.22 -1.69 8.93
N ILE A 79 -8.76 -1.84 7.72
CA ILE A 79 -7.99 -1.70 6.48
C ILE A 79 -8.13 -0.25 5.97
N ALA A 80 -7.01 0.47 5.90
CA ALA A 80 -6.92 1.77 5.25
C ALA A 80 -6.14 1.62 3.93
N MET A 81 -6.72 2.09 2.83
CA MET A 81 -6.13 1.98 1.50
C MET A 81 -6.09 3.35 0.81
N PHE A 82 -4.94 3.66 0.22
CA PHE A 82 -4.79 4.78 -0.72
C PHE A 82 -4.89 4.23 -2.14
N TYR A 83 -5.97 4.57 -2.83
CA TYR A 83 -6.26 4.10 -4.19
C TYR A 83 -5.82 5.13 -5.25
N GLU A 84 -5.52 4.64 -6.44
CA GLU A 84 -5.35 5.44 -7.65
C GLU A 84 -6.68 5.55 -8.40
N ASN A 85 -7.35 4.41 -8.64
CA ASN A 85 -8.67 4.37 -9.26
C ASN A 85 -9.69 3.76 -8.29
N ILE A 86 -10.73 4.54 -7.98
CA ILE A 86 -11.75 4.12 -7.02
C ILE A 86 -12.70 3.05 -7.57
N GLU A 87 -12.89 2.98 -8.89
CA GLU A 87 -13.92 2.13 -9.51
C GLU A 87 -13.68 0.63 -9.27
N PRO A 88 -12.48 0.05 -9.55
CA PRO A 88 -12.23 -1.37 -9.32
C PRO A 88 -12.31 -1.74 -7.83
N VAL A 89 -11.82 -0.86 -6.96
CA VAL A 89 -11.85 -1.02 -5.50
C VAL A 89 -13.29 -1.07 -5.00
N GLN A 90 -14.13 -0.11 -5.40
CA GLN A 90 -15.54 -0.08 -5.01
C GLN A 90 -16.32 -1.27 -5.52
N GLN A 91 -16.10 -1.70 -6.78
CA GLN A 91 -16.75 -2.87 -7.32
C GLN A 91 -16.43 -4.12 -6.50
N TYR A 92 -15.15 -4.30 -6.14
CA TYR A 92 -14.72 -5.44 -5.34
C TYR A 92 -15.32 -5.42 -3.93
N ILE A 93 -15.33 -4.28 -3.26
CA ILE A 93 -15.94 -4.13 -1.92
C ILE A 93 -17.45 -4.41 -1.96
N LYS A 94 -18.16 -3.96 -2.99
CA LYS A 94 -19.61 -4.25 -3.15
C LYS A 94 -19.89 -5.74 -3.28
N ILE A 95 -19.06 -6.47 -4.03
CA ILE A 95 -19.20 -7.92 -4.19
C ILE A 95 -19.04 -8.61 -2.83
N LEU A 96 -18.04 -8.21 -2.04
CA LEU A 96 -17.82 -8.77 -0.70
C LEU A 96 -18.96 -8.45 0.27
N GLY A 97 -19.47 -7.22 0.29
CA GLY A 97 -20.58 -6.83 1.17
C GLY A 97 -21.94 -7.39 0.78
N SER A 98 -22.04 -8.04 -0.40
CA SER A 98 -23.25 -8.74 -0.85
C SER A 98 -23.26 -10.24 -0.51
N GLN A 99 -22.20 -10.74 0.14
CA GLN A 99 -22.09 -12.11 0.67
C GLN A 99 -22.44 -12.13 2.17
#